data_AF-A0A5P1EQV1-F1
#
_entry.id   AF-A0A5P1EQV1-F1
#
_cell.length_a   1.000
_cell.length_b   1.000
_cell.length_c   1.000
_cell.angle_alpha   90.00
_cell.angle_beta   90.00
_cell.angle_gamma   90.00
#
_symmetry.space_group_name_H-M   'P 1'
#
loop_
_entity.id
_entity.type
_entity.pdbx_description
1 polymer ?
#
loop_
_entity_poly.entity_id
_entity_poly.type
_entity_poly.pdbx_seq_one_letter_code
_entity_poly.pdbx_strand_id
1 'polypeptide(L)'
;MCGITSARDTELAAQAGANLVSMIHWPHSKHSLSVAKEISKAIQDNSMELVGVFVEDDVSTILGTAEAYGLRLHGDCSSAKLPGLLPLSGVIYVIHSNENGKLLNHVPNEATALVA
;
A
#
# COMPACT_ATOMS: atom_id res chain seq x y z
N MET A 1 3.41 -5.16 -8.84
CA MET A 1 3.07 -6.55 -8.45
C MET A 1 2.52 -6.53 -7.03
N CYS A 2 1.38 -7.16 -6.76
CA CYS A 2 0.75 -7.13 -5.44
C CYS A 2 0.94 -8.42 -4.67
N GLY A 3 0.88 -8.35 -3.34
CA GLY A 3 0.89 -9.53 -2.47
C GLY A 3 2.25 -10.23 -2.38
N ILE A 4 3.34 -9.47 -2.43
CA ILE A 4 4.71 -10.00 -2.27
C ILE A 4 4.87 -10.56 -0.85
N THR A 5 5.44 -11.76 -0.74
CA THR A 5 5.64 -12.44 0.56
C THR A 5 7.10 -12.78 0.86
N SER A 6 8.01 -12.59 -0.10
CA SER A 6 9.44 -12.87 0.06
C SER A 6 10.30 -11.91 -0.75
N ALA A 7 11.58 -11.77 -0.37
CA ALA A 7 12.56 -11.00 -1.15
C ALA A 7 12.74 -11.54 -2.57
N ARG A 8 12.66 -12.87 -2.73
CA ARG A 8 12.74 -13.52 -4.05
C ARG A 8 11.61 -13.09 -4.98
N ASP A 9 10.38 -12.97 -4.45
CA ASP A 9 9.25 -12.49 -5.26
C ASP A 9 9.49 -11.04 -5.71
N THR A 10 10.09 -10.20 -4.85
CA THR A 10 10.50 -8.84 -5.20
C THR A 10 11.51 -8.83 -6.34
N GLU A 11 12.56 -9.63 -6.25
CA GLU A 11 13.61 -9.71 -7.28
C GLU A 11 13.04 -10.18 -8.62
N LEU A 12 12.17 -11.20 -8.60
CA LEU A 12 11.51 -11.69 -9.80
C LEU A 12 10.57 -10.63 -10.39
N ALA A 13 9.84 -9.89 -9.55
CA ALA A 13 9.01 -8.79 -10.00
C ALA A 13 9.85 -7.66 -10.63
N ALA A 14 11.00 -7.33 -10.04
CA ALA A 14 11.94 -6.36 -10.57
C ALA A 14 12.47 -6.78 -11.95
N GLN A 15 12.90 -8.04 -12.08
CA GLN A 15 13.39 -8.60 -13.34
C GLN A 15 12.31 -8.61 -14.43
N ALA A 16 11.04 -8.77 -14.04
CA ALA A 16 9.89 -8.66 -14.93
C ALA A 16 9.52 -7.20 -15.29
N GLY A 17 10.24 -6.21 -14.76
CA GLY A 17 10.04 -4.79 -15.05
C GLY A 17 9.04 -4.09 -14.14
N ALA A 18 8.69 -4.66 -12.99
CA ALA A 18 7.80 -3.98 -12.05
C ALA A 18 8.50 -2.77 -11.40
N ASN A 19 7.84 -1.63 -11.37
CA ASN A 19 8.31 -0.42 -10.66
C ASN A 19 7.79 -0.35 -9.21
N LEU A 20 6.61 -0.93 -8.97
CA LEU A 20 5.95 -0.91 -7.66
C LEU A 20 5.61 -2.33 -7.22
N VAL A 21 5.86 -2.61 -5.94
CA VAL A 21 5.43 -3.83 -5.26
C VAL A 21 4.59 -3.50 -4.04
N SER A 22 3.61 -4.34 -3.74
CA SER A 22 2.81 -4.20 -2.53
C SER A 22 2.83 -5.45 -1.66
N MET A 23 2.71 -5.21 -0.36
CA MET A 23 2.57 -6.26 0.66
C MET A 23 1.22 -6.12 1.35
N ILE A 24 0.52 -7.23 1.54
CA ILE A 24 -0.70 -7.26 2.36
C ILE A 24 -0.27 -7.24 3.83
N HIS A 25 -0.84 -6.29 4.59
CA HIS A 25 -0.60 -6.05 6.01
C HIS A 25 -0.33 -7.34 6.81
N TRP A 26 0.76 -7.37 7.60
CA TRP A 26 1.08 -8.51 8.46
C TRP A 26 1.25 -8.08 9.92
N PRO A 27 0.32 -8.41 10.83
CA PRO A 27 0.42 -7.98 12.21
C PRO A 27 1.45 -8.82 12.99
N HIS A 28 2.30 -8.10 13.73
CA HIS A 28 2.81 -8.43 15.06
C HIS A 28 3.53 -9.78 15.32
N SER A 29 4.26 -10.36 14.37
CA SER A 29 5.15 -11.50 14.66
C SER A 29 6.63 -11.18 14.42
N LYS A 30 7.54 -11.77 15.22
CA LYS A 30 8.99 -11.63 14.97
C LYS A 30 9.39 -12.18 13.58
N HIS A 31 8.69 -13.19 13.11
CA HIS A 31 8.91 -13.80 11.80
C HIS A 31 8.55 -12.85 10.65
N SER A 32 7.45 -12.10 10.78
CA SER A 32 7.04 -11.14 9.76
C SER A 32 7.94 -9.90 9.68
N LEU A 33 8.54 -9.48 10.80
CA LEU A 33 9.51 -8.39 10.80
C LEU A 33 10.82 -8.76 10.07
N SER A 34 11.28 -10.02 10.17
CA SER A 34 12.46 -10.47 9.42
C SER A 34 12.20 -10.45 7.93
N VAL A 35 11.08 -11.03 7.51
CA VAL A 35 10.66 -11.08 6.10
C VAL A 35 10.46 -9.66 5.53
N ALA A 36 9.83 -8.76 6.30
CA ALA A 36 9.65 -7.37 5.88
C ALA A 36 10.97 -6.63 5.66
N LYS A 37 11.99 -6.87 6.51
CA LYS A 37 13.33 -6.30 6.33
C LYS A 37 14.02 -6.82 5.07
N GLU A 38 13.93 -8.12 4.82
CA GLU A 38 14.50 -8.74 3.62
C GLU A 38 13.84 -8.20 2.35
N ILE A 39 12.51 -8.06 2.34
CA ILE A 39 11.77 -7.46 1.24
C ILE A 39 12.15 -5.99 1.07
N SER A 40 12.21 -5.21 2.15
CA SER A 40 12.60 -3.80 2.10
C SER A 40 13.99 -3.61 1.51
N LYS A 41 14.94 -4.48 1.86
CA LYS A 41 16.27 -4.48 1.26
C LYS A 41 16.23 -4.81 -0.23
N ALA A 42 15.51 -5.85 -0.65
CA ALA A 42 15.37 -6.20 -2.05
C ALA A 42 14.76 -5.06 -2.89
N ILE A 43 13.82 -4.31 -2.32
CA ILE A 43 13.20 -3.14 -2.96
C ILE A 43 14.23 -2.03 -3.17
N GLN A 44 15.04 -1.71 -2.16
CA GLN A 44 16.11 -0.71 -2.27
C GLN A 44 17.17 -1.13 -3.30
N ASP A 45 17.62 -2.39 -3.23
CA ASP A 45 18.66 -2.94 -4.12
C ASP A 45 18.19 -2.94 -5.59
N ASN A 46 16.88 -3.02 -5.84
CA ASN A 46 16.27 -2.99 -7.17
C ASN A 46 15.64 -1.63 -7.55
N SER A 47 15.83 -0.58 -6.75
CA SER A 47 15.25 0.75 -6.99
C SER A 47 13.73 0.75 -7.23
N MET A 48 13.02 -0.11 -6.50
CA MET A 48 11.57 -0.23 -6.57
C MET A 48 10.89 0.62 -5.49
N GLU A 49 9.59 0.82 -5.63
CA GLU A 49 8.76 1.46 -4.60
C GLU A 49 7.90 0.43 -3.86
N LEU A 50 7.86 0.53 -2.52
CA LEU A 50 7.02 -0.31 -1.67
C LEU A 50 5.68 0.39 -1.36
N VAL A 51 4.61 -0.36 -1.56
CA VAL A 51 3.25 0.06 -1.28
C VAL A 51 2.68 -0.79 -0.14
N GLY A 52 2.30 -0.16 0.97
CA GLY A 52 1.64 -0.84 2.08
C GLY A 52 0.15 -0.99 1.80
N VAL A 53 -0.40 -2.21 1.88
CA VAL A 53 -1.84 -2.44 1.75
C VAL A 53 -2.49 -2.46 3.13
N PHE A 54 -3.40 -1.53 3.42
CA PHE A 54 -4.11 -1.41 4.70
C PHE A 54 -5.60 -1.66 4.50
N VAL A 55 -6.20 -2.47 5.38
CA VAL A 55 -7.62 -2.81 5.32
C VAL A 55 -8.20 -2.60 6.72
N GLU A 56 -9.11 -1.64 6.83
CA GLU A 56 -9.77 -1.26 8.09
C GLU A 56 -8.87 -0.76 9.24
N ASP A 57 -7.55 -0.70 9.06
CA ASP A 57 -6.62 -0.10 10.03
C ASP A 57 -6.99 1.34 10.37
N ASP A 58 -6.69 1.77 11.61
CA ASP A 58 -6.88 3.15 12.02
C ASP A 58 -5.76 4.06 11.45
N VAL A 59 -6.05 5.35 11.30
CA VAL A 59 -5.13 6.34 10.71
C VAL A 59 -3.78 6.38 11.44
N SER A 60 -3.75 6.18 12.76
CA SER A 60 -2.50 6.25 13.53
C SER A 60 -1.58 5.06 13.24
N THR A 61 -2.15 3.85 13.12
CA THR A 61 -1.43 2.64 12.70
C THR A 61 -0.88 2.78 11.29
N ILE A 62 -1.69 3.31 10.37
CA ILE A 62 -1.30 3.55 8.97
C ILE A 62 -0.13 4.53 8.91
N LEU A 63 -0.23 5.68 9.58
CA LEU A 63 0.82 6.70 9.61
C LEU A 63 2.12 6.18 10.22
N GLY A 64 2.05 5.50 11.37
CA GLY A 64 3.23 4.94 12.02
C GLY A 64 3.93 3.87 11.17
N THR A 65 3.17 3.07 10.43
CA THR A 65 3.73 2.08 9.50
C THR A 65 4.33 2.75 8.26
N ALA A 66 3.65 3.77 7.72
CA ALA A 66 4.16 4.52 6.57
C ALA A 66 5.47 5.24 6.87
N GLU A 67 5.58 5.88 8.04
CA GLU A 67 6.80 6.54 8.50
C GLU A 67 7.93 5.53 8.73
N ALA A 68 7.64 4.41 9.40
CA ALA A 68 8.66 3.42 9.75
C ALA A 68 9.28 2.71 8.52
N TYR A 69 8.54 2.61 7.42
CA TYR A 69 8.96 1.82 6.25
C TYR A 69 8.96 2.61 4.93
N GLY A 70 8.71 3.93 4.97
CA GLY A 70 8.69 4.80 3.79
C GLY A 70 7.61 4.41 2.76
N LEU A 71 6.45 3.95 3.24
CA LEU A 71 5.45 3.30 2.39
C LEU A 71 4.55 4.31 1.70
N ARG A 72 4.25 4.05 0.42
CA ARG A 72 3.08 4.61 -0.26
C ARG A 72 1.86 3.78 0.13
N LEU A 73 0.70 4.40 0.33
CA LEU A 73 -0.48 3.70 0.82
C LEU A 73 -1.29 3.10 -0.33
N HIS A 74 -1.74 1.87 -0.16
CA HIS A 74 -2.80 1.24 -0.94
C HIS A 74 -3.81 0.67 0.05
N GLY A 75 -5.08 0.75 -0.24
CA GLY A 75 -6.05 0.16 0.67
C GLY A 75 -7.47 0.57 0.40
N ASP A 76 -8.37 -0.28 0.86
CA ASP A 76 -9.77 0.07 1.07
C ASP A 76 -9.87 0.75 2.45
N CYS A 77 -9.32 1.96 2.52
CA CYS A 77 -9.60 2.83 3.66
C CYS A 77 -10.99 3.39 3.46
N SER A 78 -11.86 3.25 4.47
CA SER A 78 -13.14 3.98 4.52
C SER A 78 -12.95 5.41 4.04
N SER A 79 -13.85 5.89 3.18
CA SER A 79 -13.87 7.25 2.63
C SER A 79 -13.66 8.33 3.69
N ALA A 80 -14.09 8.07 4.93
CA ALA A 80 -13.95 8.98 6.07
C ALA A 80 -12.50 9.12 6.61
N LYS A 81 -11.62 8.14 6.37
CA LYS A 81 -10.21 8.16 6.83
C LYS A 81 -9.28 8.83 5.83
N LEU A 82 -9.68 8.89 4.55
CA LEU A 82 -8.86 9.43 3.46
C LEU A 82 -8.36 10.87 3.72
N PRO A 83 -9.16 11.81 4.26
CA PRO A 83 -8.70 13.18 4.53
C PRO A 83 -7.51 13.23 5.50
N GLY A 84 -7.47 12.35 6.49
CA GLY A 84 -6.36 12.23 7.44
C GLY A 84 -5.08 11.64 6.84
N LEU A 85 -5.16 11.03 5.66
CA LEU A 85 -4.05 10.40 4.94
C LEU A 85 -3.53 11.26 3.77
N LEU A 86 -4.26 12.32 3.38
CA LEU A 86 -3.85 13.26 2.33
C LEU A 86 -2.48 13.94 2.53
N PRO A 87 -2.01 14.19 3.77
CA PRO A 87 -0.67 14.74 3.98
C PRO A 87 0.48 13.81 3.55
N LEU A 88 0.20 12.53 3.30
CA LEU A 88 1.22 11.56 2.87
C LEU A 88 1.52 11.69 1.37
N SER A 89 2.80 11.55 1.02
CA SER A 89 3.25 11.55 -0.37
C SER A 89 2.84 10.26 -1.08
N GLY A 90 1.68 10.27 -1.75
CA GLY A 90 1.22 9.21 -2.65
C GLY A 90 0.28 8.20 -2.00
N VAL A 91 -1.03 8.46 -2.13
CA VAL A 91 -2.11 7.57 -1.71
C VAL A 91 -2.76 6.92 -2.93
N ILE A 92 -2.90 5.60 -2.92
CA ILE A 92 -3.63 4.82 -3.92
C ILE A 92 -4.96 4.37 -3.29
N TYR A 93 -6.05 4.98 -3.73
CA TYR A 93 -7.40 4.65 -3.28
C TYR A 93 -8.01 3.55 -4.17
N VAL A 94 -8.56 2.50 -3.55
CA VAL A 94 -9.16 1.38 -4.28
C VAL A 94 -10.66 1.61 -4.46
N ILE A 95 -11.13 1.51 -5.70
CA ILE A 95 -12.56 1.52 -6.02
C ILE A 95 -13.00 0.12 -6.42
N HIS A 96 -13.98 -0.42 -5.70
CA HIS A 96 -14.55 -1.73 -5.97
C HIS A 96 -15.69 -1.60 -6.97
N SER A 97 -15.73 -2.49 -7.96
CA SER A 97 -16.89 -2.68 -8.85
C SER A 97 -17.43 -4.09 -8.71
N ASN A 98 -18.76 -4.25 -8.83
CA ASN A 98 -19.34 -5.58 -8.95
C ASN A 98 -19.13 -6.18 -10.35
N GLU A 99 -19.60 -7.42 -10.55
CA GLU A 99 -19.55 -8.14 -11.84
C GLU A 99 -20.19 -7.40 -13.02
N ASN A 100 -21.10 -6.47 -12.74
CA ASN A 100 -21.78 -5.64 -13.75
C ASN A 100 -21.08 -4.30 -13.99
N GLY A 101 -19.89 -4.09 -13.41
CA GLY A 101 -19.14 -2.83 -13.50
C GLY A 101 -19.72 -1.68 -12.67
N LYS A 102 -20.71 -1.93 -11.81
CA LYS A 102 -21.25 -0.91 -10.90
C LYS A 102 -20.29 -0.70 -9.75
N LEU A 103 -19.88 0.56 -9.54
CA LEU A 103 -19.05 0.95 -8.40
C LEU A 103 -19.79 0.71 -7.07
N LEU A 104 -19.08 0.11 -6.11
CA LEU A 104 -19.56 -0.25 -4.78
C LEU A 104 -19.12 0.78 -3.71
N ASN A 105 -18.10 1.57 -4.01
CA ASN A 105 -17.63 2.71 -3.22
C ASN A 105 -17.33 3.91 -4.14
N HIS A 106 -17.16 5.08 -3.54
CA HIS A 106 -16.94 6.34 -4.26
C HIS A 106 -15.74 7.09 -3.68
N VAL A 107 -15.03 7.80 -4.54
CA VAL A 107 -13.99 8.75 -4.11
C VAL A 107 -14.67 9.83 -3.25
N PRO A 108 -14.15 10.14 -2.06
CA PRO A 108 -14.68 11.23 -1.24
C PRO A 108 -14.61 12.56 -2.00
N ASN A 109 -15.65 13.39 -1.90
CA ASN A 109 -15.69 14.71 -2.55
C ASN A 109 -14.47 15.58 -2.19
N GLU A 110 -13.96 15.45 -0.97
CA GLU A 110 -12.78 16.15 -0.46
C GLU A 110 -11.48 15.77 -1.19
N ALA A 111 -11.37 14.52 -1.64
CA ALA A 111 -10.25 14.07 -2.46
C ALA A 111 -10.41 14.46 -3.94
N THR A 112 -11.63 14.74 -4.38
CA THR A 112 -11.92 15.13 -5.78
C THR A 112 -11.37 16.52 -6.11
N ALA A 113 -11.27 17.41 -5.12
CA ALA A 113 -10.70 18.74 -5.27
C ALA A 113 -9.17 18.77 -5.44
N LEU A 114 -8.47 17.67 -5.12
CA LEU A 114 -7.00 17.56 -5.21
C LEU A 114 -6.50 16.97 -6.54
N VAL A 115 -7.40 16.52 -7.43
CA VAL A 115 -7.07 15.88 -8.71
C VAL A 115 -7.34 16.82 -9.91
N ALA A 116 -7.61 18.11 -9.65
CA ALA A 116 -7.83 19.14 -10.66
C ALA A 116 -6.54 19.84 -11.08
#